data_AF-A0A7X8KUK0-F1
#
_entry.id   AF-A0A7X8KUK0-F1
#
_cell.length_a   1.000
_cell.length_b   1.000
_cell.length_c   1.000
_cell.angle_alpha   90.00
_cell.angle_beta   90.00
_cell.angle_gamma   90.00
#
_symmetry.space_group_name_H-M   'P 1'
#
loop_
_entity.id
_entity.type
_entity.pdbx_description
1 polymer ?
#
loop_
_entity_poly.entity_id
_entity_poly.type
_entity_poly.pdbx_seq_one_letter_code
_entity_poly.pdbx_strand_id
1 'polypeptide(L)' 'MTKDHFAHAFGFQNYDKMLRHSMIVYEEDNVCWYVTKIPHGNFLTWNSAEIADDRVELFFTKEEAQDYVFKLKNALQPGL' A
#
# COMPACT_ATOMS: atom_id res chain seq x y z
N MET A 1 2.60 -11.12 -9.90
CA MET A 1 1.13 -11.36 -9.93
C MET A 1 0.44 -10.32 -10.82
N THR A 2 -0.85 -10.47 -11.16
CA THR A 2 -1.60 -9.40 -11.86
C THR A 2 -2.19 -8.40 -10.85
N LYS A 3 -2.47 -7.17 -11.29
CA LYS A 3 -3.09 -6.12 -10.47
C LYS A 3 -4.44 -6.54 -9.90
N ASP A 4 -5.27 -7.19 -10.70
CA ASP A 4 -6.58 -7.67 -10.22
C ASP A 4 -6.46 -8.85 -9.27
N HIS A 5 -5.49 -9.75 -9.48
CA HIS A 5 -5.21 -10.81 -8.50
C HIS A 5 -4.80 -10.22 -7.16
N PHE A 6 -3.90 -9.23 -7.16
CA PHE A 6 -3.50 -8.52 -5.95
C PHE A 6 -4.71 -7.90 -5.24
N ALA A 7 -5.57 -7.18 -5.97
CA ALA A 7 -6.77 -6.59 -5.41
C ALA A 7 -7.74 -7.64 -4.81
N HIS A 8 -7.91 -8.77 -5.51
CA HIS A 8 -8.72 -9.88 -5.02
C HIS A 8 -8.19 -10.49 -3.73
N ALA A 9 -6.87 -10.63 -3.59
CA ALA A 9 -6.25 -11.16 -2.37
C ALA A 9 -6.61 -10.32 -1.12
N PHE A 10 -6.92 -9.04 -1.29
CA PHE A 10 -7.32 -8.13 -0.20
C PHE A 10 -8.82 -7.80 -0.19
N GLY A 11 -9.64 -8.60 -0.87
CA GLY A 11 -11.10 -8.52 -0.80
C GLY A 11 -11.75 -7.49 -1.74
N PHE A 12 -11.04 -7.02 -2.76
CA PHE A 12 -11.59 -6.12 -3.78
C PHE A 12 -12.00 -6.89 -5.05
N GLN A 13 -12.93 -6.31 -5.81
CA GLN A 13 -13.37 -6.88 -7.09
C GLN A 13 -12.33 -6.73 -8.20
N ASN A 14 -11.53 -5.66 -8.17
CA ASN A 14 -10.48 -5.38 -9.14
C ASN A 14 -9.58 -4.26 -8.61
N TYR A 15 -8.50 -3.99 -9.34
CA TYR A 15 -7.50 -2.99 -8.97
C TYR A 15 -8.07 -1.57 -8.89
N ASP A 16 -8.95 -1.18 -9.81
CA ASP A 16 -9.58 0.14 -9.78
C ASP A 16 -10.45 0.37 -8.54
N LYS A 17 -11.16 -0.68 -8.10
CA LYS A 17 -11.93 -0.63 -6.85
C LYS A 17 -11.00 -0.52 -5.65
N MET A 18 -9.90 -1.25 -5.63
CA MET A 18 -8.89 -1.11 -4.58
C MET A 18 -8.32 0.31 -4.53
N LEU A 19 -7.94 0.89 -5.67
CA LEU A 19 -7.39 2.25 -5.75
C LEU A 19 -8.32 3.33 -5.20
N ARG A 20 -9.64 3.19 -5.35
CA ARG A 20 -10.62 4.13 -4.77
C ARG A 20 -10.62 4.12 -3.23
N HIS A 21 -10.12 3.04 -2.62
CA HIS A 21 -9.95 2.89 -1.18
C HIS A 21 -8.49 3.12 -0.73
N SER A 22 -7.63 3.47 -1.68
CA SER A 22 -6.22 3.73 -1.46
C SER A 22 -5.97 5.23 -1.36
N MET A 23 -5.00 5.59 -0.53
CA MET A 23 -4.47 6.93 -0.42
C MET A 23 -2.98 6.86 -0.72
N ILE A 24 -2.49 7.76 -1.58
CA ILE A 24 -1.06 7.92 -1.82
C ILE A 24 -0.45 8.61 -0.61
N VAL A 25 0.53 7.95 0.02
CA VAL A 25 1.32 8.51 1.13
C VAL A 25 2.61 9.14 0.61
N TYR A 26 3.19 8.54 -0.43
CA TYR A 26 4.42 9.00 -1.05
C TYR A 26 4.43 8.64 -2.54
N GLU A 27 5.04 9.48 -3.37
CA GLU A 27 5.18 9.27 -4.81
C GLU A 27 6.55 9.76 -5.28
N GLU A 28 7.25 8.91 -6.04
CA GLU A 28 8.59 9.18 -6.57
C GLU A 28 8.82 8.27 -7.79
N ASP A 29 9.36 8.83 -8.88
CA ASP A 29 9.74 8.10 -10.09
C ASP A 29 8.67 7.13 -10.64
N ASN A 30 7.40 7.55 -10.66
CA ASN A 30 6.22 6.76 -11.07
C ASN A 30 5.90 5.56 -10.16
N VAL A 31 6.50 5.51 -8.98
CA VAL A 31 6.14 4.57 -7.93
C VAL A 31 5.32 5.33 -6.88
N CYS A 32 4.19 4.77 -6.50
CA CYS A 32 3.31 5.30 -5.48
C CYS A 32 3.29 4.31 -4.32
N TRP A 33 3.42 4.82 -3.09
CA TRP A 33 3.25 4.06 -1.86
C TRP A 33 1.86 4.38 -1.33
N TYR A 34 1.06 3.32 -1.19
CA TYR A 34 -0.33 3.42 -0.83
C TYR A 34 -0.57 2.94 0.59
N VAL A 35 -1.56 3.56 1.22
CA VAL A 35 -2.30 2.99 2.34
C VAL A 35 -3.72 2.73 1.86
N THR A 36 -4.16 1.47 1.88
CA THR A 36 -5.50 1.05 1.45
C THR A 36 -6.31 0.58 2.63
N LYS A 37 -7.52 1.13 2.80
CA LYS A 37 -8.48 0.61 3.77
C LYS A 37 -9.17 -0.63 3.20
N ILE A 38 -8.92 -1.80 3.77
CA ILE A 38 -9.52 -3.06 3.30
C ILE A 38 -10.91 -3.28 3.93
N PRO A 39 -11.79 -4.12 3.33
CA PRO A 39 -13.17 -4.30 3.80
C PRO A 39 -13.31 -4.75 5.27
N HIS A 40 -12.30 -5.43 5.81
CA HIS A 40 -12.27 -5.89 7.20
C HIS A 40 -11.92 -4.80 8.23
N GLY A 41 -11.66 -3.56 7.77
CA GLY A 41 -11.40 -2.41 8.64
C GLY A 41 -9.93 -2.08 8.85
N ASN A 42 -9.03 -3.03 8.58
CA ASN A 42 -7.58 -2.82 8.65
C ASN A 42 -7.06 -1.94 7.49
N PHE A 43 -5.80 -1.54 7.59
CA PHE A 43 -5.06 -0.76 6.61
C PHE A 43 -3.90 -1.56 6.06
N LEU A 44 -3.73 -1.54 4.74
CA LEU A 44 -2.70 -2.26 4.00
C LEU A 44 -1.70 -1.26 3.42
N THR A 45 -0.39 -1.48 3.60
CA THR A 45 0.66 -0.74 2.90
C THR A 45 1.21 -1.53 1.73
N TRP A 46 1.38 -0.90 0.58
CA TRP A 46 1.98 -1.51 -0.62
C TRP A 46 2.52 -0.43 -1.56
N ASN A 47 3.35 -0.80 -2.55
CA ASN A 47 3.85 0.11 -3.56
C ASN A 47 3.48 -0.36 -4.99
N SER A 48 3.37 0.57 -5.95
CA SER A 48 2.96 0.25 -7.31
C SER A 48 4.05 -0.40 -8.18
N ALA A 49 5.33 -0.34 -7.79
CA ALA A 49 6.42 -0.90 -8.58
C ALA A 49 6.42 -2.43 -8.52
N GLU A 50 6.22 -2.98 -7.33
CA GLU A 50 6.31 -4.42 -7.08
C GLU A 50 5.14 -4.88 -6.21
N ILE A 51 4.02 -5.22 -6.86
CA ILE A 51 2.86 -5.80 -6.20
C ILE A 51 3.08 -7.29 -5.92
N ALA A 52 3.06 -7.65 -4.64
CA ALA A 52 3.14 -9.02 -4.13
C ALA A 52 2.42 -9.10 -2.77
N ASP A 53 1.73 -10.20 -2.49
CA ASP A 53 1.00 -10.43 -1.24
C ASP A 53 1.90 -10.65 -0.03
N ASP A 54 3.15 -11.09 -0.24
CA ASP A 54 4.20 -11.22 0.77
C ASP A 54 4.99 -9.92 1.02
N ARG A 55 4.69 -8.84 0.29
CA ARG A 55 5.34 -7.51 0.41
C ARG A 55 4.42 -6.43 0.93
N VAL A 56 3.36 -6.83 1.61
CA VAL A 56 2.41 -5.92 2.25
C VAL A 56 2.56 -5.99 3.76
N GLU A 57 2.17 -4.91 4.42
CA GLU A 57 2.02 -4.89 5.86
C GLU A 57 0.59 -4.45 6.23
N LEU A 58 0.07 -5.04 7.31
CA LEU A 58 -1.28 -4.79 7.80
C LEU A 58 -1.25 -4.07 9.15
N PHE A 59 -2.09 -3.06 9.27
CA PHE A 59 -2.20 -2.21 10.45
C PHE A 59 -3.65 -2.06 10.88
N PHE A 60 -3.87 -1.86 12.17
CA PHE A 60 -5.22 -1.61 12.70
C PHE A 60 -5.67 -0.18 12.45
N THR A 61 -4.73 0.76 12.44
CA THR A 61 -5.02 2.19 12.24
C THR A 61 -4.38 2.71 10.97
N LYS A 62 -4.94 3.82 10.46
CA LYS A 62 -4.42 4.50 9.28
C LYS A 62 -3.06 5.13 9.59
N GLU A 63 -2.95 5.70 10.78
CA GLU A 63 -1.80 6.44 11.28
C GLU A 63 -0.57 5.54 11.36
N GLU A 64 -0.71 4.32 11.92
CA GLU A 64 0.37 3.33 11.95
C GLU A 64 0.86 2.95 10.54
N ALA A 65 -0.08 2.75 9.61
CA ALA A 65 0.26 2.42 8.22
C ALA A 65 1.01 3.56 7.52
N GLN A 66 0.60 4.81 7.75
CA GLN A 66 1.29 5.98 7.22
C GLN A 66 2.69 6.13 7.82
N ASP A 67 2.81 6.04 9.15
CA ASP A 67 4.09 6.12 9.85
C ASP A 67 5.07 5.05 9.37
N TYR A 68 4.58 3.84 9.12
CA TYR A 68 5.38 2.77 8.54
C TYR A 68 5.92 3.15 7.16
N VAL A 69 5.07 3.64 6.26
CA VAL A 69 5.49 4.07 4.91
C VAL A 69 6.52 5.19 4.97
N PHE A 70 6.33 6.19 5.85
CA PHE A 70 7.29 7.27 6.04
C PHE A 70 8.64 6.76 6.55
N LYS A 71 8.65 5.87 7.54
CA LYS A 71 9.87 5.27 8.08
C LYS A 71 10.58 4.40 7.06
N LEU A 72 9.83 3.57 6.33
CA LEU A 72 10.36 2.72 5.26
C LEU A 72 11.07 3.58 4.22
N LYS A 73 10.47 4.69 3.81
CA LYS A 73 11.06 5.60 2.84
C LYS A 73 12.33 6.29 3.35
N ASN A 74 12.30 6.81 4.57
CA ASN A 74 13.48 7.42 5.19
C ASN A 74 14.62 6.40 5.40
N ALA A 75 14.29 5.14 5.67
CA ALA A 75 15.29 4.07 5.81
C ALA A 75 15.92 3.67 4.46
N LEU A 76 15.16 3.77 3.36
CA LEU A 76 15.63 3.49 2.00
C LEU A 76 16.41 4.65 1.38
N GLN A 77 16.32 5.86 1.96
CA GLN A 77 17.11 7.03 1.60
C GLN A 77 18.00 7.50 2.78
N PRO A 78 19.00 6.72 3.20
CA PRO A 78 19.93 7.17 4.24
C PRO A 78 20.86 8.24 3.66
N GLY A 79 20.51 9.51 3.84
CA GLY A 79 21.41 10.65 3.60
C GLY A 79 20.92 11.64 2.54
N LEU A 80 20.33 12.73 3.04
CA LEU A 80 20.67 14.08 2.59
C LEU A 80 21.63 14.68 3.62
#